data_AF-A0A2T4H4F5-F1
#
_entry.id   AF-A0A2T4H4F5-F1
#
_cell.length_a   1.000
_cell.length_b   1.000
_cell.length_c   1.000
_cell.angle_alpha   90.00
_cell.angle_beta   90.00
_cell.angle_gamma   90.00
#
_symmetry.space_group_name_H-M   'P 1'
#
loop_
_entity.id
_entity.type
_entity.pdbx_description
1 polymer ?
#
loop_
_entity_poly.entity_id
_entity_poly.type
_entity_poly.pdbx_seq_one_letter_code
_entity_poly.pdbx_strand_id
1 'polypeptide(L)'
;MSPAIKNRLWNPAFGIRFSPEADHQPPYPFLDINRFVHTPASSSEVVRNEEVEIDEFSEDEEFERDAAEWFDQQDRLEFPMVESISEGTQVATDTDGNLVDASKQDVVTTETITVAPPLTSLDYALDVDQWEAARKCKQGSQESFWSYRMYRRIQEDGEEQRVKVHYCTSKQTMESVCRRYFADEKVIGFDLEWLIRHRNTDPRVNVSLIQIASPSRVALFHVALYPKDDFVAPTFKKIMEDESVTKVGVCIKGDCTRLKNNLGIESRGVLELSHLFKLVKYSKSGELKRINKIMVNLAAQTQEVLGLPLFKGNDVRSSNWMLPLSEQQISYSASDAYVGLQLYHVLEQERLKLQPTPPRPEFVEKGLPIKFLAVDDVDESDDTSESGSSEVISDVEAELEELEAELAQTPTKSTTRKTTKAIKATPEETKEIHTRDHRVIVAEDHAIQYRNQEHVVRVTMSSLRAYFLWHDNEGLTPESIAVLLRTPPLKTNTVVTYILDVITSEKLPYEKTRLREEVLVHLSPQTRYSNKFRALVEAAQESEEEL
;
A
#
# COMPACT_ATOMS: atom_id res chain seq x y z
N MET A 1 66.95 16.35 -15.94
CA MET A 1 65.71 15.54 -15.97
C MET A 1 64.75 16.18 -15.00
N SER A 2 63.53 16.52 -15.43
CA SER A 2 62.56 17.25 -14.58
C SER A 2 61.68 16.28 -13.79
N PRO A 3 61.30 16.58 -12.53
CA PRO A 3 60.41 15.73 -11.76
C PRO A 3 58.97 15.81 -12.28
N ALA A 4 58.28 14.67 -12.31
CA ALA A 4 56.89 14.58 -12.78
C ALA A 4 55.90 15.03 -11.70
N ILE A 5 54.95 15.90 -12.07
CA ILE A 5 53.95 16.46 -11.14
C ILE A 5 52.85 15.42 -10.88
N LYS A 6 52.93 14.74 -9.73
CA LYS A 6 51.78 14.02 -9.15
C LYS A 6 50.83 15.01 -8.48
N ASN A 7 49.78 15.41 -9.19
CA ASN A 7 48.48 15.87 -8.65
C ASN A 7 47.56 16.28 -9.81
N ARG A 8 46.75 15.35 -10.35
CA ARG A 8 45.66 15.69 -11.26
C ARG A 8 44.38 15.91 -10.45
N LEU A 9 44.06 17.17 -10.15
CA LEU A 9 42.83 17.57 -9.47
C LEU A 9 41.52 17.29 -10.25
N TRP A 10 41.59 16.76 -11.48
CA TRP A 10 40.45 16.63 -12.38
C TRP A 10 40.44 15.27 -13.09
N ASN A 11 39.28 14.62 -13.10
CA ASN A 11 39.00 13.37 -13.81
C ASN A 11 37.82 13.58 -14.79
N PRO A 12 37.94 13.24 -16.09
CA PRO A 12 36.87 13.41 -17.07
C PRO A 12 35.49 12.83 -16.69
N ALA A 13 35.47 11.73 -15.93
CA ALA A 13 34.23 11.05 -15.54
C ALA A 13 33.63 11.55 -14.21
N PHE A 14 34.38 12.30 -13.40
CA PHE A 14 34.00 12.62 -12.01
C PHE A 14 34.29 14.06 -11.56
N GLY A 15 34.83 14.92 -12.42
CA GLY A 15 35.09 16.33 -12.12
C GLY A 15 36.27 16.55 -11.16
N ILE A 16 36.16 17.57 -10.30
CA ILE A 16 37.20 17.95 -9.32
C ILE A 16 36.91 17.27 -7.97
N ARG A 17 37.91 16.58 -7.42
CA ARG A 17 37.76 15.79 -6.17
C ARG A 17 38.64 16.34 -5.06
N PHE A 18 38.04 16.71 -3.92
CA PHE A 18 38.73 17.26 -2.74
C PHE A 18 38.78 16.24 -1.59
N SER A 19 39.61 15.20 -1.73
CA SER A 19 39.98 14.28 -0.65
C SER A 19 41.33 13.63 -0.99
N PRO A 20 42.24 13.43 -0.03
CA PRO A 20 43.48 12.69 -0.27
C PRO A 20 43.19 11.19 -0.49
N GLU A 21 44.07 10.52 -1.23
CA GLU A 21 44.05 9.06 -1.37
C GLU A 21 44.47 8.40 -0.04
N ALA A 22 43.82 7.30 0.31
CA ALA A 22 44.22 6.43 1.41
C ALA A 22 44.90 5.18 0.83
N ASP A 23 46.13 4.90 1.25
CA ASP A 23 46.91 3.76 0.76
C ASP A 23 46.24 2.41 1.05
N HIS A 24 46.47 1.44 0.18
CA HIS A 24 45.89 0.10 0.29
C HIS A 24 46.41 -0.67 1.51
N GLN A 25 45.52 -0.94 2.46
CA GLN A 25 45.62 -2.11 3.36
C GLN A 25 44.47 -3.09 3.05
N PRO A 26 44.69 -4.41 3.16
CA PRO A 26 43.63 -5.39 2.99
C PRO A 26 42.61 -5.30 4.14
N PRO A 27 41.31 -5.50 3.88
CA PRO A 27 40.31 -5.57 4.93
C PRO A 27 40.45 -6.87 5.75
N TYR A 28 40.04 -6.79 7.01
CA TYR A 28 39.98 -7.87 8.02
C TYR A 28 41.31 -8.39 8.59
N PRO A 29 41.57 -8.20 9.90
CA PRO A 29 42.40 -9.14 10.65
C PRO A 29 41.63 -10.45 10.88
N PHE A 30 42.32 -11.59 10.85
CA PHE A 30 41.73 -12.89 11.22
C PHE A 30 41.30 -12.88 12.70
N LEU A 31 40.07 -13.32 12.98
CA LEU A 31 39.59 -13.57 14.34
C LEU A 31 39.75 -15.06 14.69
N ASP A 32 40.39 -15.34 15.82
CA ASP A 32 40.47 -16.70 16.38
C ASP A 32 39.15 -17.09 17.05
N ILE A 33 38.49 -18.10 16.46
CA ILE A 33 37.14 -18.54 16.83
C ILE A 33 37.13 -19.28 18.18
N ASN A 34 38.28 -19.78 18.66
CA ASN A 34 38.37 -20.56 19.90
C ASN A 34 38.11 -19.77 21.19
N ARG A 35 37.85 -18.45 21.11
CA ARG A 35 37.65 -17.57 22.28
C ARG A 35 36.19 -17.24 22.62
N PHE A 36 35.22 -17.71 21.84
CA PHE A 36 33.80 -17.33 21.99
C PHE A 36 32.85 -18.48 22.38
N VAL A 37 33.36 -19.64 22.80
CA VAL A 37 32.54 -20.77 23.25
C VAL A 37 32.37 -20.76 24.78
N HIS A 38 31.26 -20.20 25.25
CA HIS A 38 30.77 -20.41 26.62
C HIS A 38 29.29 -20.80 26.62
N THR A 39 29.00 -21.97 27.19
CA THR A 39 27.65 -22.53 27.39
C THR A 39 26.90 -21.86 28.55
N PRO A 40 25.56 -21.94 28.62
CA PRO A 40 24.75 -21.02 29.40
C PRO A 40 24.41 -21.44 30.85
N ALA A 41 24.24 -20.40 31.67
CA ALA A 41 23.29 -20.25 32.79
C ALA A 41 23.35 -21.11 34.07
N SER A 42 23.23 -20.42 35.21
CA SER A 42 22.38 -20.81 36.35
C SER A 42 21.96 -19.57 37.15
N SER A 43 20.68 -19.50 37.56
CA SER A 43 20.10 -18.81 38.76
C SER A 43 20.70 -17.47 39.23
N SER A 44 19.95 -16.41 39.48
CA SER A 44 18.73 -16.38 40.33
C SER A 44 17.89 -15.09 40.16
N GLU A 45 16.77 -15.01 40.88
CA GLU A 45 15.73 -13.95 40.83
C GLU A 45 16.13 -12.63 41.52
N VAL A 46 15.45 -11.53 41.16
CA VAL A 46 14.58 -10.72 42.06
C VAL A 46 13.60 -9.90 41.20
N VAL A 47 12.31 -9.86 41.59
CA VAL A 47 11.27 -9.01 40.96
C VAL A 47 11.19 -7.65 41.64
N ARG A 48 10.96 -6.59 40.86
CA ARG A 48 10.26 -5.37 41.32
C ARG A 48 9.31 -4.88 40.23
N ASN A 49 8.06 -4.63 40.61
CA ASN A 49 7.09 -3.92 39.78
C ASN A 49 7.26 -2.42 40.01
N GLU A 50 7.17 -1.64 38.94
CA GLU A 50 6.61 -0.29 38.99
C GLU A 50 5.55 -0.22 37.88
N GLU A 51 4.36 0.26 38.23
CA GLU A 51 3.21 0.32 37.33
C GLU A 51 3.28 1.63 36.53
N VAL A 52 3.06 1.54 35.21
CA VAL A 52 2.93 2.70 34.32
C VAL A 52 1.65 2.50 33.51
N GLU A 53 0.83 3.55 33.46
CA GLU A 53 -0.47 3.53 32.81
C GLU A 53 -0.32 3.25 31.31
N ILE A 54 -1.20 2.39 30.77
CA ILE A 54 -1.23 2.02 29.36
C ILE A 54 -2.28 2.90 28.68
N ASP A 55 -1.82 3.82 27.82
CA ASP A 55 -2.68 4.68 27.01
C ASP A 55 -3.48 3.85 25.99
N GLU A 56 -4.69 4.29 25.64
CA GLU A 56 -5.59 3.55 24.75
C GLU A 56 -5.10 3.59 23.29
N PHE A 57 -4.78 2.43 22.71
CA PHE A 57 -4.40 2.31 21.30
C PHE A 57 -5.64 2.34 20.38
N SER A 58 -5.62 3.21 19.36
CA SER A 58 -6.73 3.40 18.43
C SER A 58 -6.81 2.34 17.32
N GLU A 59 -8.02 2.15 16.79
CA GLU A 59 -8.36 1.12 15.79
C GLU A 59 -7.57 1.24 14.46
N ASP A 60 -7.05 2.43 14.13
CA ASP A 60 -6.25 2.69 12.94
C ASP A 60 -4.96 1.83 12.84
N GLU A 61 -4.31 1.53 13.96
CA GLU A 61 -3.04 0.76 13.94
C GLU A 61 -3.24 -0.76 13.76
N GLU A 62 -4.45 -1.30 13.99
CA GLU A 62 -4.75 -2.71 13.69
C GLU A 62 -4.79 -2.91 12.16
N PHE A 63 -5.47 -2.01 11.45
CA PHE A 63 -5.62 -2.04 9.99
C PHE A 63 -4.29 -1.87 9.22
N GLU A 64 -3.37 -1.01 9.71
CA GLU A 64 -2.10 -0.76 9.01
C GLU A 64 -1.10 -1.92 9.14
N ARG A 65 -1.16 -2.73 10.21
CA ARG A 65 -0.39 -3.98 10.31
C ARG A 65 -0.91 -5.04 9.34
N ASP A 66 -2.22 -5.26 9.32
CA ASP A 66 -2.87 -6.20 8.41
C ASP A 66 -2.59 -5.85 6.95
N ALA A 67 -2.61 -4.56 6.59
CA ALA A 67 -2.26 -4.10 5.24
C ALA A 67 -0.81 -4.45 4.87
N ALA A 68 0.17 -4.17 5.74
CA ALA A 68 1.57 -4.45 5.48
C ALA A 68 1.86 -5.95 5.30
N GLU A 69 1.35 -6.81 6.18
CA GLU A 69 1.51 -8.27 6.05
C GLU A 69 0.74 -8.83 4.84
N TRP A 70 -0.36 -8.21 4.42
CA TRP A 70 -1.12 -8.64 3.24
C TRP A 70 -0.39 -8.37 1.92
N PHE A 71 0.38 -7.29 1.80
CA PHE A 71 1.19 -7.03 0.60
C PHE A 71 2.40 -7.98 0.50
N ASP A 72 3.10 -8.22 1.61
CA ASP A 72 4.18 -9.23 1.69
C ASP A 72 3.66 -10.66 1.38
N GLN A 73 2.39 -10.94 1.66
CA GLN A 73 1.74 -12.20 1.27
C GLN A 73 1.28 -12.22 -0.20
N GLN A 74 0.84 -11.08 -0.77
CA GLN A 74 0.46 -11.02 -2.19
C GLN A 74 1.64 -11.19 -3.13
N ASP A 75 2.80 -10.61 -2.84
CA ASP A 75 3.99 -10.77 -3.69
C ASP A 75 4.65 -12.15 -3.60
N ARG A 76 4.13 -13.03 -2.73
CA ARG A 76 4.42 -14.47 -2.70
C ARG A 76 3.40 -15.34 -3.46
N LEU A 77 2.36 -14.73 -4.04
CA LEU A 77 1.37 -15.39 -4.86
C LEU A 77 1.52 -14.93 -6.31
N GLU A 78 2.19 -15.74 -7.12
CA GLU A 78 2.15 -15.59 -8.57
C GLU A 78 0.69 -15.60 -9.03
N PHE A 79 0.26 -14.52 -9.70
CA PHE A 79 -1.01 -14.54 -10.43
C PHE A 79 -0.88 -15.56 -11.56
N PRO A 80 -1.85 -16.47 -11.75
CA PRO A 80 -1.80 -17.42 -12.84
C PRO A 80 -1.61 -16.70 -14.17
N MET A 81 -0.57 -17.11 -14.90
CA MET A 81 -0.41 -16.79 -16.31
C MET A 81 -1.71 -17.18 -17.02
N VAL A 82 -2.15 -16.40 -18.02
CA VAL A 82 -3.32 -16.75 -18.81
C VAL A 82 -2.97 -17.97 -19.65
N GLU A 83 -3.30 -19.15 -19.14
CA GLU A 83 -3.10 -20.42 -19.83
C GLU A 83 -3.98 -20.46 -21.08
N SER A 84 -3.36 -20.23 -22.23
CA SER A 84 -3.95 -20.55 -23.53
C SER A 84 -4.23 -22.04 -23.58
N ILE A 85 -5.51 -22.41 -23.60
CA ILE A 85 -6.00 -23.80 -23.48
C ILE A 85 -5.24 -24.73 -24.44
N SER A 86 -4.45 -25.65 -23.87
CA SER A 86 -3.66 -26.63 -24.62
C SER A 86 -4.15 -28.05 -24.33
N GLU A 87 -5.26 -28.45 -24.95
CA GLU A 87 -5.72 -29.84 -24.96
C GLU A 87 -5.79 -30.39 -26.39
N GLY A 88 -5.41 -31.67 -26.54
CA GLY A 88 -5.87 -32.51 -27.64
C GLY A 88 -5.17 -32.34 -29.00
N THR A 89 -3.93 -32.83 -29.12
CA THR A 89 -3.42 -33.30 -30.43
C THR A 89 -4.21 -34.55 -30.85
N GLN A 90 -5.38 -34.35 -31.46
CA GLN A 90 -6.09 -35.40 -32.20
C GLN A 90 -5.74 -35.28 -33.68
N VAL A 91 -5.16 -36.34 -34.24
CA VAL A 91 -4.74 -36.39 -35.65
C VAL A 91 -5.98 -36.63 -36.52
N ALA A 92 -6.56 -35.55 -37.04
CA ALA A 92 -7.63 -35.64 -38.04
C ALA A 92 -7.05 -36.07 -39.39
N THR A 93 -7.17 -37.36 -39.71
CA THR A 93 -6.91 -37.89 -41.05
C THR A 93 -8.13 -37.67 -41.94
N ASP A 94 -7.95 -37.02 -43.09
CA ASP A 94 -8.97 -37.00 -44.15
C ASP A 94 -9.04 -38.36 -44.88
N THR A 95 -10.18 -38.67 -45.51
CA THR A 95 -10.56 -40.06 -45.85
C THR A 95 -9.73 -40.74 -46.95
N ASP A 96 -8.87 -40.00 -47.66
CA ASP A 96 -8.00 -40.52 -48.74
C ASP A 96 -6.48 -40.51 -48.41
N GLY A 97 -6.11 -40.28 -47.13
CA GLY A 97 -4.82 -40.73 -46.59
C GLY A 97 -3.52 -40.12 -47.15
N ASN A 98 -3.57 -38.92 -47.74
CA ASN A 98 -2.38 -38.22 -48.27
C ASN A 98 -1.80 -37.17 -47.29
N LEU A 99 -0.48 -37.00 -47.33
CA LEU A 99 0.23 -35.92 -46.65
C LEU A 99 0.09 -34.60 -47.42
N VAL A 100 -0.33 -33.53 -46.76
CA VAL A 100 -0.40 -32.17 -47.33
C VAL A 100 0.84 -31.35 -46.99
N ASP A 101 1.32 -30.60 -47.99
CA ASP A 101 2.61 -29.91 -47.99
C ASP A 101 2.58 -28.60 -47.17
N ALA A 102 3.56 -28.42 -46.29
CA ALA A 102 3.69 -27.27 -45.39
C ALA A 102 4.41 -26.08 -46.04
N SER A 103 3.89 -25.58 -47.17
CA SER A 103 4.54 -24.53 -47.99
C SER A 103 3.66 -23.34 -48.39
N LYS A 104 2.71 -22.95 -47.53
CA LYS A 104 2.06 -21.61 -47.53
C LYS A 104 1.73 -21.18 -46.10
N GLN A 105 2.61 -20.39 -45.50
CA GLN A 105 2.25 -19.57 -44.34
C GLN A 105 1.77 -18.22 -44.86
N ASP A 106 0.47 -17.95 -44.75
CA ASP A 106 -0.01 -16.57 -44.81
C ASP A 106 0.60 -15.80 -43.63
N VAL A 107 1.03 -14.57 -43.88
CA VAL A 107 1.68 -13.75 -42.87
C VAL A 107 0.62 -13.26 -41.89
N VAL A 108 0.47 -13.99 -40.79
CA VAL A 108 -0.26 -13.52 -39.60
C VAL A 108 0.51 -12.31 -39.06
N THR A 109 0.11 -11.12 -39.49
CA THR A 109 0.60 -9.85 -38.96
C THR A 109 0.18 -9.76 -37.50
N THR A 110 1.12 -9.97 -36.58
CA THR A 110 0.93 -9.71 -35.15
C THR A 110 0.52 -8.24 -34.97
N GLU A 111 -0.77 -8.00 -34.73
CA GLU A 111 -1.28 -6.66 -34.46
C GLU A 111 -0.61 -6.13 -33.20
N THR A 112 0.41 -5.30 -33.42
CA THR A 112 1.26 -4.78 -32.36
C THR A 112 0.49 -3.67 -31.69
N ILE A 113 -0.09 -3.96 -30.52
CA ILE A 113 -0.88 -2.98 -29.76
C ILE A 113 -0.01 -1.74 -29.52
N THR A 114 -0.37 -0.66 -30.22
CA THR A 114 0.34 0.63 -30.25
C THR A 114 0.07 1.43 -28.98
N VAL A 115 0.43 0.85 -27.83
CA VAL A 115 0.57 1.59 -26.57
C VAL A 115 1.54 2.73 -26.85
N ALA A 116 1.03 3.96 -26.81
CA ALA A 116 1.81 5.19 -26.93
C ALA A 116 2.62 5.42 -25.64
N PRO A 117 3.76 6.14 -25.71
CA PRO A 117 4.50 6.50 -24.51
C PRO A 117 3.64 7.40 -23.60
N PRO A 118 3.72 7.23 -22.26
CA PRO A 118 3.00 8.10 -21.32
C PRO A 118 3.50 9.55 -21.44
N LEU A 119 2.58 10.46 -21.71
CA LEU A 119 2.84 11.91 -21.67
C LEU A 119 2.58 12.44 -20.26
N THR A 120 3.35 13.44 -19.84
CA THR A 120 3.20 14.12 -18.55
C THR A 120 3.21 15.65 -18.74
N SER A 121 2.76 16.38 -17.73
CA SER A 121 2.76 17.86 -17.74
C SER A 121 4.11 18.47 -17.30
N LEU A 122 5.23 17.76 -17.49
CA LEU A 122 6.50 18.07 -16.85
C LEU A 122 7.60 18.42 -17.86
N ASP A 123 8.44 19.41 -17.52
CA ASP A 123 9.64 19.78 -18.26
C ASP A 123 10.65 18.62 -18.42
N TYR A 124 10.56 17.60 -17.56
CA TYR A 124 11.32 16.36 -17.65
C TYR A 124 10.45 15.27 -18.26
N ALA A 125 10.60 15.09 -19.57
CA ALA A 125 9.87 14.11 -20.36
C ALA A 125 10.58 12.74 -20.38
N LEU A 126 9.82 11.71 -20.72
CA LEU A 126 10.31 10.35 -20.93
C LEU A 126 11.06 10.23 -22.27
N ASP A 127 12.21 9.56 -22.27
CA ASP A 127 12.90 9.14 -23.48
C ASP A 127 12.12 8.01 -24.17
N VAL A 128 11.45 8.35 -25.28
CA VAL A 128 10.67 7.41 -26.09
C VAL A 128 11.55 6.32 -26.70
N ASP A 129 12.80 6.63 -27.10
CA ASP A 129 13.71 5.64 -27.69
C ASP A 129 14.17 4.61 -26.65
N GLN A 130 14.52 5.06 -25.44
CA GLN A 130 14.83 4.15 -24.32
C GLN A 130 13.60 3.35 -23.87
N TRP A 131 12.41 3.96 -23.84
CA TRP A 131 11.17 3.28 -23.47
C TRP A 131 10.77 2.21 -24.49
N GLU A 132 10.86 2.52 -25.78
CA GLU A 132 10.66 1.54 -26.85
C GLU A 132 11.73 0.44 -26.83
N ALA A 133 12.99 0.76 -26.54
CA ALA A 133 14.04 -0.24 -26.39
C ALA A 133 13.75 -1.19 -25.21
N ALA A 134 13.37 -0.66 -24.05
CA ALA A 134 13.00 -1.43 -22.86
C ALA A 134 11.80 -2.36 -23.14
N ARG A 135 10.78 -1.88 -23.88
CA ARG A 135 9.64 -2.71 -24.32
C ARG A 135 10.02 -3.82 -25.32
N LYS A 136 11.17 -3.71 -26.00
CA LYS A 136 11.71 -4.69 -26.95
C LYS A 136 12.75 -5.63 -26.30
N CYS A 137 13.22 -5.32 -25.09
CA CYS A 137 14.12 -6.17 -24.32
C CYS A 137 13.40 -7.45 -23.83
N LYS A 138 14.20 -8.48 -23.49
CA LYS A 138 13.66 -9.71 -22.91
C LYS A 138 13.06 -9.40 -21.54
N GLN A 139 11.78 -9.73 -21.34
CA GLN A 139 11.09 -9.58 -20.05
C GLN A 139 11.92 -10.16 -18.90
N GLY A 140 12.17 -9.34 -17.88
CA GLY A 140 12.97 -9.70 -16.71
C GLY A 140 14.47 -9.40 -16.85
N SER A 141 14.96 -8.90 -17.99
CA SER A 141 16.31 -8.32 -18.08
C SER A 141 16.33 -6.93 -17.42
N GLN A 142 17.49 -6.48 -16.93
CA GLN A 142 17.61 -5.20 -16.20
C GLN A 142 17.16 -4.00 -17.05
N GLU A 143 17.33 -4.09 -18.36
CA GLU A 143 16.96 -3.09 -19.36
C GLU A 143 15.45 -3.09 -19.69
N SER A 144 14.73 -4.16 -19.34
CA SER A 144 13.27 -4.26 -19.57
C SER A 144 12.42 -3.55 -18.52
N PHE A 145 13.03 -3.06 -17.44
CA PHE A 145 12.34 -2.37 -16.35
C PHE A 145 12.32 -0.85 -16.53
N TRP A 146 11.25 -0.23 -16.06
CA TRP A 146 11.12 1.22 -15.94
C TRP A 146 12.18 1.79 -14.96
N SER A 147 12.70 2.99 -15.23
CA SER A 147 13.57 3.71 -14.29
C SER A 147 13.49 5.22 -14.46
N TYR A 148 13.70 5.97 -13.37
CA TYR A 148 13.90 7.43 -13.38
C TYR A 148 15.00 7.87 -14.36
N ARG A 149 15.98 6.99 -14.66
CA ARG A 149 17.08 7.24 -15.61
C ARG A 149 16.61 7.51 -17.05
N MET A 150 15.38 7.11 -17.39
CA MET A 150 14.75 7.37 -18.70
C MET A 150 14.24 8.81 -18.86
N TYR A 151 14.26 9.65 -17.81
CA TYR A 151 13.67 11.00 -17.86
C TYR A 151 14.71 12.11 -18.01
N ARG A 152 14.41 13.07 -18.89
CA ARG A 152 15.28 14.20 -19.23
C ARG A 152 14.51 15.45 -19.63
N ARG A 153 15.11 16.61 -19.39
CA ARG A 153 14.75 17.88 -20.01
C ARG A 153 15.75 18.20 -21.11
N ILE A 154 15.27 18.56 -22.30
CA ILE A 154 16.08 19.20 -23.34
C ILE A 154 15.92 20.72 -23.16
N GLN A 155 17.03 21.45 -23.18
CA GLN A 155 17.03 22.92 -23.09
C GLN A 155 16.99 23.59 -24.47
N GLU A 156 16.78 24.91 -24.50
CA GLU A 156 16.77 25.74 -25.72
C GLU A 156 18.12 25.72 -26.49
N ASP A 157 19.22 25.46 -25.79
CA ASP A 157 20.57 25.27 -26.36
C ASP A 157 20.82 23.83 -26.88
N GLY A 158 19.87 22.91 -26.65
CA GLY A 158 19.99 21.49 -27.00
C GLY A 158 20.63 20.61 -25.93
N GLU A 159 21.10 21.16 -24.80
CA GLU A 159 21.74 20.38 -23.74
C GLU A 159 20.74 19.49 -22.97
N GLU A 160 21.14 18.24 -22.71
CA GLU A 160 20.32 17.24 -22.03
C GLU A 160 20.53 17.28 -20.50
N GLN A 161 19.53 17.76 -19.76
CA GLN A 161 19.49 17.62 -18.30
C GLN A 161 18.76 16.35 -17.88
N ARG A 162 19.51 15.35 -17.38
CA ARG A 162 18.96 14.16 -16.71
C ARG A 162 18.54 14.44 -15.27
N VAL A 163 17.61 13.64 -14.75
CA VAL A 163 17.25 13.61 -13.32
C VAL A 163 18.49 13.29 -12.47
N LYS A 164 18.71 14.04 -11.38
CA LYS A 164 19.90 13.89 -10.52
C LYS A 164 19.54 13.38 -9.13
N VAL A 165 20.28 12.37 -8.65
CA VAL A 165 20.07 11.77 -7.33
C VAL A 165 21.02 12.40 -6.30
N HIS A 166 20.47 12.84 -5.17
CA HIS A 166 21.19 13.44 -4.05
C HIS A 166 21.22 12.49 -2.84
N TYR A 167 22.27 11.67 -2.75
CA TYR A 167 22.52 10.81 -1.59
C TYR A 167 23.09 11.63 -0.43
N CYS A 168 22.38 11.65 0.71
CA CYS A 168 22.63 12.58 1.82
C CYS A 168 22.72 11.82 3.16
N THR A 169 23.89 11.82 3.78
CA THR A 169 24.17 11.11 5.05
C THR A 169 24.21 12.05 6.26
N SER A 170 23.65 13.26 6.16
CA SER A 170 23.59 14.21 7.28
C SER A 170 22.43 15.20 7.17
N LYS A 171 21.94 15.68 8.32
CA LYS A 171 20.91 16.74 8.41
C LYS A 171 21.31 18.01 7.65
N GLN A 172 22.60 18.35 7.60
CA GLN A 172 23.11 19.51 6.85
C GLN A 172 23.00 19.31 5.32
N THR A 173 23.19 18.08 4.83
CA THR A 173 23.04 17.78 3.39
C THR A 173 21.57 17.69 2.99
N MET A 174 20.72 17.07 3.83
CA MET A 174 19.25 17.10 3.69
C MET A 174 18.71 18.53 3.62
N GLU A 175 19.02 19.37 4.62
CA GLU A 175 18.58 20.77 4.68
C GLU A 175 19.01 21.58 3.44
N SER A 176 20.25 21.40 2.98
CA SER A 176 20.79 22.08 1.80
C SER A 176 20.07 21.66 0.51
N VAL A 177 19.78 20.37 0.36
CA VAL A 177 19.07 19.80 -0.80
C VAL A 177 17.59 20.22 -0.79
N CYS A 178 16.90 20.14 0.35
CA CYS A 178 15.52 20.58 0.49
C CYS A 178 15.34 22.05 0.11
N ARG A 179 16.15 22.97 0.69
CA ARG A 179 16.06 24.40 0.37
C ARG A 179 16.32 24.72 -1.10
N ARG A 180 17.22 23.98 -1.75
CA ARG A 180 17.72 24.33 -3.09
C ARG A 180 16.91 23.71 -4.23
N TYR A 181 16.21 22.60 -3.97
CA TYR A 181 15.57 21.82 -5.04
C TYR A 181 14.14 21.32 -4.71
N PHE A 182 13.63 21.51 -3.49
CA PHE A 182 12.31 20.99 -3.09
C PHE A 182 11.41 22.02 -2.38
N ALA A 183 11.93 23.19 -2.00
CA ALA A 183 11.18 24.19 -1.23
C ALA A 183 10.01 24.85 -1.98
N ASP A 184 10.08 24.91 -3.31
CA ASP A 184 9.08 25.53 -4.18
C ASP A 184 8.18 24.50 -4.91
N GLU A 185 8.52 23.21 -4.82
CA GLU A 185 7.82 22.11 -5.50
C GLU A 185 6.41 21.92 -4.93
N LYS A 186 5.41 21.74 -5.80
CA LYS A 186 3.98 21.59 -5.39
C LYS A 186 3.48 20.16 -5.31
N VAL A 187 4.21 19.23 -5.92
CA VAL A 187 3.98 17.80 -5.81
C VAL A 187 5.35 17.14 -5.67
N ILE A 188 5.49 16.24 -4.69
CA ILE A 188 6.67 15.40 -4.55
C ILE A 188 6.25 13.94 -4.42
N GLY A 189 6.98 13.05 -5.10
CA GLY A 189 6.93 11.62 -4.77
C GLY A 189 7.62 11.39 -3.44
N PHE A 190 7.08 10.48 -2.61
CA PHE A 190 7.61 10.18 -1.27
C PHE A 190 7.51 8.67 -0.99
N ASP A 191 8.60 8.11 -0.47
CA ASP A 191 8.73 6.68 -0.10
C ASP A 191 9.74 6.51 1.06
N LEU A 192 9.65 5.41 1.81
CA LEU A 192 10.53 5.09 2.94
C LEU A 192 11.06 3.66 2.85
N GLU A 193 12.32 3.47 3.26
CA GLU A 193 12.89 2.13 3.43
C GLU A 193 13.53 1.98 4.83
N TRP A 194 13.44 0.78 5.41
CA TRP A 194 13.76 0.51 6.81
C TRP A 194 14.28 -0.91 7.04
N LEU A 195 15.14 -1.11 8.04
CA LEU A 195 15.58 -2.46 8.39
C LEU A 195 14.43 -3.24 9.05
N ILE A 196 14.04 -4.37 8.44
CA ILE A 196 13.00 -5.25 8.96
C ILE A 196 13.46 -5.90 10.29
N ARG A 197 13.06 -5.30 11.41
CA ARG A 197 13.26 -5.82 12.77
C ARG A 197 12.05 -5.48 13.63
N HIS A 198 11.27 -6.49 14.02
CA HIS A 198 10.10 -6.31 14.88
C HIS A 198 10.46 -5.71 16.25
N ARG A 199 9.55 -4.90 16.80
CA ARG A 199 9.61 -4.34 18.17
C ARG A 199 10.90 -3.56 18.49
N ASN A 200 11.43 -2.80 17.54
CA ASN A 200 12.51 -1.84 17.80
C ASN A 200 11.96 -0.41 17.98
N THR A 201 12.59 0.37 18.84
CA THR A 201 12.27 1.79 19.12
C THR A 201 13.29 2.76 18.52
N ASP A 202 14.42 2.27 17.97
CA ASP A 202 15.42 3.09 17.29
C ASP A 202 14.87 3.69 15.98
N PRO A 203 14.75 5.04 15.86
CA PRO A 203 14.29 5.68 14.63
C PRO A 203 15.15 5.34 13.41
N ARG A 204 16.44 5.06 13.58
CA ARG A 204 17.36 4.67 12.49
C ARG A 204 17.02 3.31 11.90
N VAL A 205 16.41 2.42 12.69
CA VAL A 205 15.95 1.11 12.22
C VAL A 205 14.57 1.20 11.61
N ASN A 206 13.68 2.01 12.19
CA ASN A 206 12.29 2.14 11.73
C ASN A 206 12.12 3.09 10.53
N VAL A 207 13.02 4.06 10.34
CA VAL A 207 13.08 4.97 9.19
C VAL A 207 14.56 5.13 8.81
N SER A 208 15.09 4.15 8.07
CA SER A 208 16.53 4.12 7.74
C SER A 208 16.88 5.07 6.59
N LEU A 209 16.00 5.11 5.57
CA LEU A 209 16.13 5.92 4.37
C LEU A 209 14.81 6.65 4.08
N ILE A 210 14.88 7.96 3.90
CA ILE A 210 13.76 8.79 3.43
C ILE A 210 14.03 9.20 1.98
N GLN A 211 13.00 9.11 1.14
CA GLN A 211 13.12 9.33 -0.29
C GLN A 211 12.11 10.41 -0.72
N ILE A 212 12.57 11.45 -1.42
CA ILE A 212 11.67 12.42 -2.08
C ILE A 212 12.08 12.69 -3.52
N ALA A 213 11.09 12.79 -4.41
CA ALA A 213 11.28 13.04 -5.83
C ALA A 213 10.54 14.30 -6.30
N SER A 214 11.23 15.12 -7.08
CA SER A 214 10.70 16.23 -7.88
C SER A 214 11.00 15.98 -9.36
N PRO A 215 10.39 16.71 -10.31
CA PRO A 215 10.59 16.47 -11.74
C PRO A 215 12.07 16.47 -12.16
N SER A 216 12.92 17.23 -11.47
CA SER A 216 14.33 17.37 -11.81
C SER A 216 15.30 16.59 -10.91
N ARG A 217 14.89 16.19 -9.70
CA ARG A 217 15.78 15.60 -8.68
C ARG A 217 15.11 14.47 -7.90
N VAL A 218 15.92 13.53 -7.42
CA VAL A 218 15.54 12.67 -6.29
C VAL A 218 16.53 12.90 -5.16
N ALA A 219 16.05 12.91 -3.92
CA ALA A 219 16.89 12.98 -2.73
C ALA A 219 16.70 11.74 -1.86
N LEU A 220 17.83 11.14 -1.46
CA LEU A 220 17.92 9.94 -0.66
C LEU A 220 18.57 10.32 0.67
N PHE A 221 17.76 10.65 1.66
CA PHE A 221 18.21 11.06 2.99
C PHE A 221 18.41 9.83 3.88
N HIS A 222 19.65 9.40 4.00
CA HIS A 222 20.02 8.18 4.73
C HIS A 222 20.14 8.47 6.23
N VAL A 223 18.99 8.58 6.90
CA VAL A 223 18.84 8.88 8.33
C VAL A 223 19.67 7.95 9.21
N ALA A 224 19.71 6.65 8.89
CA ALA A 224 20.48 5.67 9.66
C ALA A 224 21.99 5.99 9.76
N LEU A 225 22.56 6.70 8.78
CA LEU A 225 23.97 7.11 8.76
C LEU A 225 24.24 8.50 9.34
N TYR A 226 23.24 9.20 9.90
CA TYR A 226 23.45 10.56 10.41
C TYR A 226 24.39 10.57 11.62
N PRO A 227 25.38 11.48 11.69
CA PRO A 227 26.42 11.48 12.74
C PRO A 227 25.92 11.93 14.12
N LYS A 228 24.63 12.25 14.26
CA LYS A 228 23.95 12.65 15.49
C LYS A 228 22.50 12.18 15.43
N ASP A 229 21.89 11.96 16.58
CA ASP A 229 20.45 11.66 16.73
C ASP A 229 19.60 12.94 16.63
N ASP A 230 19.88 13.72 15.58
CA ASP A 230 19.17 14.92 15.17
C ASP A 230 18.82 14.76 13.68
N PHE A 231 17.75 14.01 13.44
CA PHE A 231 17.41 13.43 12.14
C PHE A 231 16.69 14.40 11.19
N VAL A 232 16.03 15.42 11.72
CA VAL A 232 15.01 16.18 10.98
C VAL A 232 15.53 17.56 10.59
N ALA A 233 15.72 17.78 9.28
CA ALA A 233 16.01 19.10 8.74
C ALA A 233 14.76 20.03 8.81
N PRO A 234 14.89 21.30 9.25
CA PRO A 234 13.74 22.21 9.34
C PRO A 234 12.98 22.40 8.02
N THR A 235 13.69 22.46 6.89
CA THR A 235 13.04 22.62 5.58
C THR A 235 12.35 21.33 5.15
N PHE A 236 12.90 20.15 5.47
CA PHE A 236 12.24 18.87 5.21
C PHE A 236 10.93 18.74 6.02
N LYS A 237 10.97 19.02 7.33
CA LYS A 237 9.76 19.02 8.18
C LYS A 237 8.71 19.99 7.64
N LYS A 238 9.10 21.23 7.27
CA LYS A 238 8.18 22.18 6.64
C LYS A 238 7.52 21.59 5.38
N ILE A 239 8.30 21.01 4.46
CA ILE A 239 7.77 20.44 3.20
C ILE A 239 6.77 19.30 3.47
N MET A 240 7.01 18.46 4.48
CA MET A 240 6.11 17.36 4.83
C MET A 240 4.82 17.85 5.51
N GLU A 241 4.91 18.84 6.40
CA GLU A 241 3.77 19.36 7.19
C GLU A 241 2.94 20.42 6.45
N ASP A 242 3.41 20.94 5.32
CA ASP A 242 2.70 21.89 4.46
C ASP A 242 1.69 21.17 3.54
N GLU A 243 0.40 21.41 3.77
CA GLU A 243 -0.72 20.85 2.98
C GLU A 243 -0.73 21.38 1.52
N SER A 244 -0.09 22.53 1.24
CA SER A 244 0.03 23.06 -0.13
C SER A 244 1.07 22.36 -1.00
N VAL A 245 1.81 21.41 -0.43
CA VAL A 245 2.71 20.49 -1.15
C VAL A 245 2.09 19.09 -1.11
N THR A 246 1.64 18.57 -2.24
CA THR A 246 1.08 17.21 -2.29
C THR A 246 2.19 16.17 -2.22
N LYS A 247 2.12 15.23 -1.27
CA LYS A 247 3.00 14.06 -1.19
C LYS A 247 2.29 12.87 -1.83
N VAL A 248 2.92 12.22 -2.81
CA VAL A 248 2.32 11.11 -3.59
C VAL A 248 3.11 9.81 -3.46
N GLY A 249 2.40 8.69 -3.33
CA GLY A 249 2.96 7.35 -3.19
C GLY A 249 1.86 6.27 -3.14
N VAL A 250 2.24 5.02 -2.86
CA VAL A 250 1.33 3.87 -2.74
C VAL A 250 1.51 3.21 -1.38
N CYS A 251 0.41 3.00 -0.66
CA CYS A 251 0.38 2.68 0.77
C CYS A 251 0.92 3.82 1.68
N ILE A 252 1.03 5.03 1.12
CA ILE A 252 1.76 6.20 1.69
C ILE A 252 1.24 6.68 3.06
N LYS A 253 0.01 6.32 3.47
CA LYS A 253 -0.48 6.58 4.84
C LYS A 253 0.46 5.90 5.86
N GLY A 254 0.83 4.64 5.64
CA GLY A 254 1.68 3.87 6.55
C GLY A 254 3.08 4.47 6.68
N ASP A 255 3.66 4.99 5.60
CA ASP A 255 4.94 5.70 5.64
C ASP A 255 4.84 7.01 6.43
N CYS A 256 3.73 7.74 6.29
CA CYS A 256 3.46 8.95 7.06
C CYS A 256 3.22 8.64 8.55
N THR A 257 2.49 7.56 8.89
CA THR A 257 2.37 7.05 10.27
C THR A 257 3.76 6.71 10.83
N ARG A 258 4.59 6.00 10.06
CA ARG A 258 5.95 5.61 10.44
C ARG A 258 6.86 6.82 10.67
N LEU A 259 6.76 7.83 9.82
CA LEU A 259 7.48 9.10 9.93
C LEU A 259 7.03 9.90 11.16
N LYS A 260 5.73 9.96 11.45
CA LYS A 260 5.18 10.58 12.66
C LYS A 260 5.69 9.88 13.92
N ASN A 261 5.51 8.57 14.02
CA ASN A 261 5.78 7.79 15.24
C ASN A 261 7.28 7.68 15.56
N ASN A 262 8.19 7.86 14.58
CA ASN A 262 9.64 7.74 14.80
C ASN A 262 10.41 9.07 14.74
N LEU A 263 9.93 10.05 13.96
CA LEU A 263 10.65 11.32 13.72
C LEU A 263 9.84 12.58 14.09
N GLY A 264 8.58 12.44 14.54
CA GLY A 264 7.76 13.57 14.99
C GLY A 264 7.41 14.56 13.87
N ILE A 265 7.07 14.05 12.69
CA ILE A 265 6.67 14.83 11.51
C ILE A 265 5.21 14.48 11.15
N GLU A 266 4.32 15.46 11.19
CA GLU A 266 2.89 15.28 10.88
C GLU A 266 2.60 15.60 9.41
N SER A 267 2.87 14.64 8.52
CA SER A 267 2.64 14.79 7.08
C SER A 267 1.21 15.24 6.74
N ARG A 268 1.07 16.26 5.90
CA ARG A 268 -0.20 16.77 5.36
C ARG A 268 -0.15 16.87 3.84
N GLY A 269 -1.30 16.88 3.17
CA GLY A 269 -1.36 16.85 1.72
C GLY A 269 -1.03 15.46 1.14
N VAL A 270 -1.38 14.39 1.84
CA VAL A 270 -0.96 13.02 1.50
C VAL A 270 -1.96 12.39 0.53
N LEU A 271 -1.55 12.15 -0.71
CA LEU A 271 -2.41 11.60 -1.76
C LEU A 271 -1.97 10.17 -2.14
N GLU A 272 -2.83 9.21 -1.84
CA GLU A 272 -2.67 7.81 -2.20
C GLU A 272 -2.97 7.59 -3.70
N LEU A 273 -1.96 7.14 -4.45
CA LEU A 273 -2.06 6.93 -5.89
C LEU A 273 -3.07 5.84 -6.25
N SER A 274 -3.25 4.80 -5.41
CA SER A 274 -4.26 3.76 -5.65
C SER A 274 -5.68 4.34 -5.75
N HIS A 275 -6.00 5.40 -5.01
CA HIS A 275 -7.31 6.06 -5.10
C HIS A 275 -7.48 6.77 -6.45
N LEU A 276 -6.45 7.51 -6.88
CA LEU A 276 -6.47 8.26 -8.15
C LEU A 276 -6.44 7.32 -9.36
N PHE A 277 -5.60 6.28 -9.32
CA PHE A 277 -5.53 5.22 -10.32
C PHE A 277 -6.89 4.53 -10.50
N LYS A 278 -7.54 4.13 -9.41
CA LYS A 278 -8.87 3.50 -9.47
C LYS A 278 -9.96 4.43 -9.98
N LEU A 279 -9.95 5.69 -9.57
CA LEU A 279 -10.87 6.71 -10.09
C LEU A 279 -10.72 6.82 -11.61
N VAL A 280 -9.51 7.10 -12.10
CA VAL A 280 -9.21 7.27 -13.53
C VAL A 280 -9.53 6.01 -14.34
N LYS A 281 -9.18 4.83 -13.83
CA LYS A 281 -9.40 3.55 -14.50
C LYS A 281 -10.88 3.20 -14.61
N TYR A 282 -11.62 3.24 -13.51
CA TYR A 282 -12.98 2.70 -13.44
C TYR A 282 -14.07 3.71 -13.76
N SER A 283 -13.79 5.03 -13.71
CA SER A 283 -14.68 6.02 -14.35
C SER A 283 -14.72 5.84 -15.88
N LYS A 284 -13.62 5.42 -16.53
CA LYS A 284 -13.60 5.13 -17.97
C LYS A 284 -14.40 3.89 -18.37
N SER A 285 -14.50 2.87 -17.50
CA SER A 285 -15.23 1.63 -17.77
C SER A 285 -16.64 1.59 -17.16
N GLY A 286 -17.05 2.63 -16.42
CA GLY A 286 -18.32 2.65 -15.68
C GLY A 286 -18.38 1.70 -14.48
N GLU A 287 -17.27 1.06 -14.10
CA GLU A 287 -17.20 0.07 -13.03
C GLU A 287 -17.13 0.73 -11.63
N LEU A 288 -18.03 1.67 -11.33
CA LEU A 288 -17.99 2.56 -10.16
C LEU A 288 -17.77 1.83 -8.82
N LYS A 289 -18.32 0.62 -8.66
CA LYS A 289 -18.14 -0.24 -7.47
C LYS A 289 -16.67 -0.63 -7.19
N ARG A 290 -15.77 -0.48 -8.17
CA ARG A 290 -14.32 -0.74 -8.08
C ARG A 290 -13.52 0.51 -7.66
N ILE A 291 -14.14 1.69 -7.64
CA ILE A 291 -13.57 2.94 -7.11
C ILE A 291 -13.67 2.88 -5.57
N ASN A 292 -12.68 2.25 -4.94
CA ASN A 292 -12.67 1.98 -3.49
C ASN A 292 -11.24 2.01 -2.92
N LYS A 293 -11.12 2.18 -1.60
CA LYS A 293 -9.86 2.40 -0.87
C LYS A 293 -8.92 1.18 -0.75
N ILE A 294 -9.21 0.06 -1.42
CA ILE A 294 -8.26 -1.08 -1.48
C ILE A 294 -7.08 -0.67 -2.36
N MET A 295 -5.84 -0.86 -1.92
CA MET A 295 -4.67 -0.43 -2.70
C MET A 295 -4.44 -1.28 -3.96
N VAL A 296 -3.57 -0.78 -4.85
CA VAL A 296 -3.01 -1.52 -5.99
C VAL A 296 -1.50 -1.35 -5.93
N ASN A 297 -0.72 -2.44 -5.97
CA ASN A 297 0.74 -2.33 -5.79
C ASN A 297 1.41 -1.44 -6.87
N LEU A 298 2.48 -0.75 -6.48
CA LEU A 298 3.16 0.27 -7.29
C LEU A 298 3.62 -0.27 -8.65
N ALA A 299 4.12 -1.51 -8.69
CA ALA A 299 4.57 -2.15 -9.91
C ALA A 299 3.44 -2.39 -10.93
N ALA A 300 2.25 -2.79 -10.47
CA ALA A 300 1.08 -2.97 -11.33
C ALA A 300 0.56 -1.63 -11.88
N GLN A 301 0.51 -0.58 -11.04
CA GLN A 301 0.17 0.78 -11.50
C GLN A 301 1.20 1.27 -12.54
N THR A 302 2.50 1.05 -12.29
CA THR A 302 3.60 1.41 -13.20
C THR A 302 3.46 0.70 -14.55
N GLN A 303 3.23 -0.62 -14.54
CA GLN A 303 3.11 -1.40 -15.78
C GLN A 303 1.89 -1.00 -16.60
N GLU A 304 0.75 -0.70 -15.96
CA GLU A 304 -0.48 -0.34 -16.66
C GLU A 304 -0.48 1.11 -17.16
N VAL A 305 0.03 2.06 -16.37
CA VAL A 305 -0.01 3.50 -16.69
C VAL A 305 1.20 3.95 -17.51
N LEU A 306 2.39 3.37 -17.25
CA LEU A 306 3.65 3.76 -17.89
C LEU A 306 4.19 2.71 -18.88
N GLY A 307 3.49 1.58 -19.07
CA GLY A 307 3.77 0.59 -20.11
C GLY A 307 5.05 -0.24 -19.94
N LEU A 308 5.72 -0.15 -18.79
CA LEU A 308 6.92 -0.91 -18.43
C LEU A 308 6.83 -1.44 -16.99
N PRO A 309 7.33 -2.65 -16.68
CA PRO A 309 7.35 -3.17 -15.32
C PRO A 309 8.31 -2.39 -14.43
N LEU A 310 7.96 -2.20 -13.16
CA LEU A 310 8.89 -1.72 -12.13
C LEU A 310 9.74 -2.89 -11.59
N PHE A 311 11.02 -2.65 -11.29
CA PHE A 311 11.90 -3.68 -10.74
C PHE A 311 11.63 -3.92 -9.24
N LYS A 312 10.82 -4.94 -8.93
CA LYS A 312 10.44 -5.29 -7.55
C LYS A 312 11.61 -5.65 -6.62
N GLY A 313 12.71 -6.17 -7.18
CA GLY A 313 13.99 -6.33 -6.49
C GLY A 313 13.91 -6.89 -5.06
N ASN A 314 13.28 -8.05 -4.83
CA ASN A 314 12.99 -8.58 -3.49
C ASN A 314 14.22 -8.60 -2.56
N ASP A 315 15.40 -8.96 -3.07
CA ASP A 315 16.68 -8.97 -2.33
C ASP A 315 17.18 -7.56 -1.95
N VAL A 316 16.77 -6.53 -2.71
CA VAL A 316 17.07 -5.11 -2.46
C VAL A 316 16.07 -4.54 -1.45
N ARG A 317 14.77 -4.77 -1.63
CA ARG A 317 13.72 -4.32 -0.71
C ARG A 317 13.91 -4.87 0.70
N SER A 318 14.25 -6.16 0.83
CA SER A 318 14.53 -6.81 2.12
C SER A 318 15.98 -6.62 2.62
N SER A 319 16.77 -5.73 2.01
CA SER A 319 18.18 -5.52 2.35
C SER A 319 18.40 -4.78 3.67
N ASN A 320 19.66 -4.73 4.14
CA ASN A 320 20.00 -3.97 5.34
C ASN A 320 20.18 -2.47 5.02
N TRP A 321 19.06 -1.75 5.07
CA TRP A 321 18.97 -0.31 4.85
C TRP A 321 19.71 0.57 5.88
N MET A 322 20.36 0.02 6.91
CA MET A 322 21.26 0.79 7.79
C MET A 322 22.69 0.92 7.25
N LEU A 323 23.06 0.17 6.21
CA LEU A 323 24.41 0.14 5.65
C LEU A 323 24.53 1.05 4.42
N PRO A 324 25.71 1.67 4.16
CA PRO A 324 25.91 2.53 3.00
C PRO A 324 25.44 1.91 1.69
N LEU A 325 24.54 2.61 0.99
CA LEU A 325 23.79 2.06 -0.13
C LEU A 325 24.70 1.67 -1.32
N SER A 326 24.43 0.48 -1.86
CA SER A 326 24.92 0.02 -3.16
C SER A 326 24.29 0.81 -4.33
N GLU A 327 24.86 0.74 -5.54
CA GLU A 327 24.23 1.36 -6.71
C GLU A 327 22.83 0.76 -6.98
N GLN A 328 22.62 -0.54 -6.71
CA GLN A 328 21.31 -1.18 -6.86
C GLN A 328 20.28 -0.58 -5.90
N GLN A 329 20.60 -0.44 -4.62
CA GLN A 329 19.74 0.24 -3.64
C GLN A 329 19.47 1.70 -4.02
N ILE A 330 20.50 2.44 -4.47
CA ILE A 330 20.34 3.84 -4.94
C ILE A 330 19.41 3.90 -6.15
N SER A 331 19.54 2.99 -7.12
CA SER A 331 18.73 2.99 -8.35
C SER A 331 17.30 2.49 -8.13
N TYR A 332 17.10 1.58 -7.17
CA TYR A 332 15.79 1.14 -6.68
C TYR A 332 15.06 2.31 -6.00
N SER A 333 15.64 2.85 -4.91
CA SER A 333 15.05 3.96 -4.13
C SER A 333 14.78 5.20 -5.01
N ALA A 334 15.71 5.53 -5.91
CA ALA A 334 15.52 6.65 -6.83
C ALA A 334 14.42 6.40 -7.89
N SER A 335 14.06 5.14 -8.16
CA SER A 335 12.94 4.79 -9.04
C SER A 335 11.61 4.83 -8.28
N ASP A 336 11.53 4.27 -7.08
CA ASP A 336 10.26 4.11 -6.34
C ASP A 336 9.66 5.47 -5.92
N ALA A 337 10.49 6.38 -5.40
CA ALA A 337 10.01 7.76 -5.15
C ALA A 337 9.65 8.52 -6.45
N TYR A 338 10.42 8.33 -7.54
CA TYR A 338 10.19 9.08 -8.79
C TYR A 338 9.00 8.54 -9.60
N VAL A 339 8.71 7.24 -9.53
CA VAL A 339 7.56 6.63 -10.24
C VAL A 339 6.24 7.09 -9.65
N GLY A 340 6.17 7.28 -8.32
CA GLY A 340 4.99 7.86 -7.68
C GLY A 340 4.66 9.27 -8.21
N LEU A 341 5.68 10.11 -8.40
CA LEU A 341 5.50 11.44 -9.02
C LEU A 341 5.02 11.34 -10.47
N GLN A 342 5.63 10.48 -11.28
CA GLN A 342 5.25 10.33 -12.69
C GLN A 342 3.83 9.76 -12.84
N LEU A 343 3.47 8.77 -12.02
CA LEU A 343 2.10 8.22 -11.94
C LEU A 343 1.08 9.31 -11.60
N TYR A 344 1.36 10.18 -10.62
CA TYR A 344 0.47 11.31 -10.32
C TYR A 344 0.24 12.19 -11.55
N HIS A 345 1.30 12.60 -12.25
CA HIS A 345 1.15 13.53 -13.38
C HIS A 345 0.42 12.91 -14.58
N VAL A 346 0.64 11.63 -14.91
CA VAL A 346 -0.16 10.94 -15.94
C VAL A 346 -1.61 10.80 -15.49
N LEU A 347 -1.86 10.31 -14.29
CA LEU A 347 -3.21 10.03 -13.80
C LEU A 347 -4.04 11.31 -13.62
N GLU A 348 -3.45 12.41 -13.15
CA GLU A 348 -4.13 13.70 -13.04
C GLU A 348 -4.46 14.28 -14.43
N GLN A 349 -3.57 14.15 -15.42
CA GLN A 349 -3.89 14.50 -16.81
C GLN A 349 -5.00 13.62 -17.39
N GLU A 350 -5.01 12.31 -17.09
CA GLU A 350 -6.08 11.41 -17.53
C GLU A 350 -7.42 11.69 -16.81
N ARG A 351 -7.40 12.09 -15.53
CA ARG A 351 -8.58 12.54 -14.77
C ARG A 351 -9.21 13.78 -15.41
N LEU A 352 -8.38 14.75 -15.80
CA LEU A 352 -8.80 16.00 -16.45
C LEU A 352 -9.34 15.80 -17.88
N LYS A 353 -9.19 14.61 -18.49
CA LYS A 353 -9.79 14.26 -19.78
C LYS A 353 -11.17 13.59 -19.65
N LEU A 354 -11.58 13.21 -18.45
CA LEU A 354 -12.88 12.56 -18.22
C LEU A 354 -14.02 13.59 -18.28
N GLN A 355 -15.18 13.16 -18.76
CA GLN A 355 -16.40 13.96 -18.82
C GLN A 355 -17.59 13.16 -18.23
N PRO A 356 -18.29 13.68 -17.20
CA PRO A 356 -17.88 14.85 -16.40
C PRO A 356 -16.55 14.57 -15.68
N THR A 357 -15.72 15.59 -15.48
CA THR A 357 -14.42 15.44 -14.79
C THR A 357 -14.65 15.13 -13.30
N PRO A 358 -14.34 13.91 -12.80
CA PRO A 358 -14.60 13.58 -11.42
C PRO A 358 -13.62 14.32 -10.49
N PRO A 359 -14.04 14.72 -9.29
CA PRO A 359 -13.17 15.40 -8.33
C PRO A 359 -11.93 14.54 -8.01
N ARG A 360 -10.78 15.19 -7.78
CA ARG A 360 -9.57 14.48 -7.32
C ARG A 360 -9.85 13.83 -5.95
N PRO A 361 -9.34 12.62 -5.66
CA PRO A 361 -9.46 12.05 -4.31
C PRO A 361 -8.88 13.00 -3.26
N GLU A 362 -9.58 13.08 -2.13
CA GLU A 362 -9.16 13.85 -0.95
C GLU A 362 -7.88 13.26 -0.34
N PHE A 363 -7.12 14.09 0.37
CA PHE A 363 -5.93 13.64 1.10
C PHE A 363 -6.31 12.63 2.20
N VAL A 364 -5.50 11.57 2.36
CA VAL A 364 -5.90 10.38 3.12
C VAL A 364 -6.04 10.62 4.62
N GLU A 365 -5.29 11.58 5.16
CA GLU A 365 -5.39 12.02 6.56
C GLU A 365 -6.74 12.66 6.89
N LYS A 366 -7.54 13.06 5.89
CA LYS A 366 -8.90 13.60 6.08
C LYS A 366 -9.96 12.51 6.24
N GLY A 367 -9.62 11.23 6.02
CA GLY A 367 -10.52 10.08 6.16
C GLY A 367 -11.67 9.98 5.13
N LEU A 368 -11.94 11.04 4.36
CA LEU A 368 -13.09 11.20 3.46
C LEU A 368 -13.23 10.07 2.41
N PRO A 369 -14.45 9.81 1.90
CA PRO A 369 -14.68 8.84 0.82
C PRO A 369 -14.11 9.34 -0.51
N ILE A 370 -13.82 8.40 -1.43
CA ILE A 370 -13.46 8.76 -2.80
C ILE A 370 -14.74 9.22 -3.50
N LYS A 371 -14.81 10.52 -3.82
CA LYS A 371 -15.92 11.12 -4.57
C LYS A 371 -15.74 10.80 -6.06
N PHE A 372 -16.82 10.42 -6.72
CA PHE A 372 -16.95 10.29 -8.17
C PHE A 372 -18.37 10.69 -8.55
N LEU A 373 -18.55 11.22 -9.76
CA LEU A 373 -19.87 11.54 -10.30
C LEU A 373 -20.42 10.28 -10.96
N ALA A 374 -21.65 9.89 -10.65
CA ALA A 374 -22.42 8.98 -11.48
C ALA A 374 -22.89 9.73 -12.74
N VAL A 375 -23.21 8.98 -13.81
CA VAL A 375 -23.82 9.58 -15.00
C VAL A 375 -25.22 10.12 -14.67
N ASP A 376 -25.89 9.50 -13.71
CA ASP A 376 -27.21 9.89 -13.20
C ASP A 376 -27.18 11.14 -12.28
N ASP A 377 -26.00 11.65 -11.89
CA ASP A 377 -25.85 12.91 -11.13
C ASP A 377 -25.85 14.16 -12.04
N VAL A 378 -25.97 13.98 -13.36
CA VAL A 378 -25.98 15.06 -14.35
C VAL A 378 -27.43 15.35 -14.77
N ASP A 379 -28.03 16.34 -14.11
CA ASP A 379 -29.38 16.81 -14.42
C ASP A 379 -29.39 17.51 -15.81
N GLU A 380 -30.00 16.90 -16.84
CA GLU A 380 -30.12 17.45 -18.19
C GLU A 380 -31.19 18.58 -18.25
N SER A 381 -31.06 19.59 -17.39
CA SER A 381 -32.01 20.69 -17.27
C SER A 381 -31.39 22.08 -17.03
N ASP A 382 -30.30 22.41 -17.74
CA ASP A 382 -29.91 23.81 -17.95
C ASP A 382 -29.46 24.07 -19.41
N ASP A 383 -30.45 24.35 -20.27
CA ASP A 383 -30.24 24.90 -21.60
C ASP A 383 -30.86 26.31 -21.67
N THR A 384 -30.10 27.24 -22.25
CA THR A 384 -30.42 28.66 -22.47
C THR A 384 -30.64 29.57 -21.23
N SER A 385 -29.60 30.33 -20.86
CA SER A 385 -29.70 31.80 -20.91
C SER A 385 -28.35 32.53 -20.98
N GLU A 386 -28.09 33.24 -22.08
CA GLU A 386 -27.09 34.31 -22.11
C GLU A 386 -27.68 35.60 -21.54
N SER A 387 -27.05 36.19 -20.52
CA SER A 387 -26.93 37.65 -20.37
C SER A 387 -25.95 38.01 -19.26
N GLY A 388 -24.84 38.67 -19.63
CA GLY A 388 -23.94 39.29 -18.66
C GLY A 388 -24.39 40.72 -18.31
N SER A 389 -24.30 41.07 -17.03
CA SER A 389 -24.14 42.46 -16.59
C SER A 389 -23.34 42.50 -15.28
N SER A 390 -22.75 43.66 -14.99
CA SER A 390 -21.81 43.87 -13.87
C SER A 390 -22.43 44.80 -12.82
N GLU A 391 -21.72 44.94 -11.70
CA GLU A 391 -21.84 45.98 -10.66
C GLU A 391 -22.80 45.74 -9.48
N VAL A 392 -22.18 45.27 -8.38
CA VAL A 392 -22.27 45.72 -6.97
C VAL A 392 -23.53 46.45 -6.43
N ILE A 393 -23.96 46.08 -5.20
CA ILE A 393 -23.88 46.92 -3.98
C ILE A 393 -24.37 46.15 -2.72
N SER A 394 -24.04 46.69 -1.54
CA SER A 394 -24.07 46.18 -0.16
C SER A 394 -25.41 45.71 0.46
N ASP A 395 -25.27 44.83 1.46
CA ASP A 395 -25.85 44.85 2.83
C ASP A 395 -27.16 45.62 3.10
N VAL A 396 -28.14 44.95 3.74
CA VAL A 396 -28.73 45.34 5.05
C VAL A 396 -29.25 44.09 5.78
N GLU A 397 -28.75 43.82 7.00
CA GLU A 397 -29.49 43.08 8.04
C GLU A 397 -29.96 44.07 9.12
N ALA A 398 -31.27 44.33 9.19
CA ALA A 398 -32.01 44.79 10.38
C ALA A 398 -33.43 45.23 9.97
N GLU A 399 -34.46 44.68 10.61
CA GLU A 399 -35.22 45.41 11.65
C GLU A 399 -36.20 44.44 12.34
N LEU A 400 -36.42 44.68 13.63
CA LEU A 400 -37.23 43.86 14.54
C LEU A 400 -38.12 44.79 15.37
N GLU A 401 -39.23 44.24 15.89
CA GLU A 401 -40.15 44.88 16.84
C GLU A 401 -40.97 46.09 16.33
N GLU A 402 -42.25 45.84 16.07
CA GLU A 402 -43.30 46.74 16.59
C GLU A 402 -44.51 45.95 17.10
N LEU A 403 -45.16 46.49 18.13
CA LEU A 403 -46.47 46.13 18.69
C LEU A 403 -46.62 44.81 19.50
N GLU A 404 -46.54 44.96 20.82
CA GLU A 404 -47.15 44.05 21.81
C GLU A 404 -48.68 43.97 21.65
N ALA A 405 -49.29 42.81 21.92
CA ALA A 405 -50.74 42.70 22.12
C ALA A 405 -51.14 41.60 23.13
N GLU A 406 -51.89 42.05 24.14
CA GLU A 406 -52.78 41.34 25.09
C GLU A 406 -52.22 40.25 26.03
N LEU A 407 -52.43 40.52 27.31
CA LEU A 407 -52.06 39.71 28.48
C LEU A 407 -53.01 38.50 28.69
N ALA A 408 -52.47 37.57 29.50
CA ALA A 408 -53.20 36.77 30.51
C ALA A 408 -54.11 35.61 30.05
N GLN A 409 -53.60 34.40 30.31
CA GLN A 409 -54.14 33.65 31.45
C GLN A 409 -53.07 32.84 32.20
N THR A 410 -53.13 32.94 33.52
CA THR A 410 -52.36 32.14 34.50
C THR A 410 -53.36 31.60 35.54
N PRO A 411 -53.00 30.68 36.47
CA PRO A 411 -51.79 29.85 36.57
C PRO A 411 -52.20 28.34 36.41
N THR A 412 -51.74 27.26 37.08
CA THR A 412 -50.86 27.06 38.26
C THR A 412 -50.32 25.62 38.38
N LYS A 413 -49.10 25.50 38.95
CA LYS A 413 -48.62 24.46 39.90
C LYS A 413 -48.32 23.00 39.47
N SER A 414 -47.15 22.58 39.97
CA SER A 414 -46.70 21.24 40.39
C SER A 414 -46.61 20.12 39.34
N THR A 415 -45.44 19.57 38.95
CA THR A 415 -44.21 19.10 39.66
C THR A 415 -44.21 17.58 39.88
N THR A 416 -43.04 16.96 39.61
CA THR A 416 -42.57 15.60 39.93
C THR A 416 -43.09 14.36 39.16
N ARG A 417 -42.17 13.86 38.31
CA ARG A 417 -41.61 12.48 38.30
C ARG A 417 -42.46 11.25 37.88
N LYS A 418 -41.88 10.59 36.87
CA LYS A 418 -41.54 9.15 36.77
C LYS A 418 -42.53 8.14 36.13
N THR A 419 -41.96 7.48 35.11
CA THR A 419 -41.95 6.02 34.82
C THR A 419 -43.09 5.31 34.05
N THR A 420 -42.63 4.55 33.04
CA THR A 420 -43.01 3.18 32.59
C THR A 420 -44.17 2.91 31.61
N LYS A 421 -43.73 2.31 30.47
CA LYS A 421 -44.26 1.11 29.77
C LYS A 421 -45.41 1.24 28.74
N ALA A 422 -45.51 0.16 27.94
CA ALA A 422 -46.38 -0.12 26.78
C ALA A 422 -46.07 0.75 25.53
N ILE A 423 -45.53 0.26 24.41
CA ILE A 423 -45.72 -0.96 23.56
C ILE A 423 -46.80 -0.80 22.47
N LYS A 424 -46.32 -0.34 21.30
CA LYS A 424 -46.47 -0.96 19.96
C LYS A 424 -47.88 -1.19 19.37
N ALA A 425 -48.16 -0.47 18.29
CA ALA A 425 -48.85 -0.97 17.09
C ALA A 425 -48.17 -0.37 15.84
N THR A 426 -48.05 -1.14 14.76
CA THR A 426 -47.48 -0.72 13.46
C THR A 426 -48.60 -0.39 12.45
N PRO A 427 -48.30 0.34 11.37
CA PRO A 427 -48.14 -0.34 10.06
C PRO A 427 -46.88 0.14 9.31
N GLU A 428 -45.99 -0.77 8.90
CA GLU A 428 -45.88 -1.35 7.55
C GLU A 428 -44.96 -0.55 6.62
N GLU A 429 -43.71 -1.01 6.49
CA GLU A 429 -42.75 -0.59 5.46
C GLU A 429 -42.37 -1.78 4.58
N THR A 430 -42.22 -1.51 3.28
CA THR A 430 -41.94 -2.51 2.24
C THR A 430 -40.50 -3.03 2.34
N LYS A 431 -40.32 -4.31 2.64
CA LYS A 431 -38.99 -4.92 2.74
C LYS A 431 -38.51 -5.49 1.40
N GLU A 432 -37.46 -4.91 0.84
CA GLU A 432 -36.52 -5.70 0.03
C GLU A 432 -35.70 -6.59 0.97
N ILE A 433 -35.79 -7.91 0.79
CA ILE A 433 -35.15 -8.88 1.69
C ILE A 433 -33.87 -9.41 1.05
N HIS A 434 -32.73 -8.77 1.33
CA HIS A 434 -31.43 -9.39 1.07
C HIS A 434 -31.15 -10.47 2.14
N THR A 435 -31.51 -11.72 1.83
CA THR A 435 -31.36 -12.87 2.72
C THR A 435 -29.90 -13.31 2.87
N ARG A 436 -29.13 -12.65 3.76
CA ARG A 436 -27.92 -13.25 4.33
C ARG A 436 -28.32 -14.51 5.11
N ASP A 437 -27.53 -15.58 4.98
CA ASP A 437 -27.82 -16.87 5.64
C ASP A 437 -27.85 -16.70 7.17
N HIS A 438 -28.89 -17.23 7.82
CA HIS A 438 -29.09 -17.12 9.27
C HIS A 438 -27.89 -17.62 10.07
N ARG A 439 -27.18 -18.64 9.60
CA ARG A 439 -25.98 -19.19 10.25
C ARG A 439 -24.81 -18.22 10.24
N VAL A 440 -24.67 -17.45 9.16
CA VAL A 440 -23.64 -16.39 9.06
C VAL A 440 -23.95 -15.26 10.04
N ILE A 441 -25.23 -14.94 10.27
CA ILE A 441 -25.65 -13.93 11.25
C ILE A 441 -25.35 -14.43 12.68
N VAL A 442 -25.75 -15.66 13.03
CA VAL A 442 -25.47 -16.25 14.36
C VAL A 442 -23.96 -16.34 14.64
N ALA A 443 -23.15 -16.76 13.66
CA ALA A 443 -21.69 -16.80 13.83
C ALA A 443 -21.03 -15.40 13.93
N GLU A 444 -21.66 -14.38 13.35
CA GLU A 444 -21.25 -12.97 13.46
C GLU A 444 -21.61 -12.42 14.85
N ASP A 445 -22.81 -12.73 15.37
CA ASP A 445 -23.22 -12.40 16.74
C ASP A 445 -22.37 -13.12 17.80
N HIS A 446 -22.01 -14.40 17.60
CA HIS A 446 -21.08 -15.13 18.48
C HIS A 446 -19.68 -14.51 18.47
N ALA A 447 -19.14 -14.14 17.30
CA ALA A 447 -17.85 -13.46 17.20
C ALA A 447 -17.85 -12.09 17.92
N ILE A 448 -18.94 -11.32 17.80
CA ILE A 448 -19.10 -10.03 18.49
C ILE A 448 -19.21 -10.25 20.01
N GLN A 449 -19.99 -11.23 20.47
CA GLN A 449 -20.09 -11.54 21.91
C GLN A 449 -18.74 -11.99 22.49
N TYR A 450 -17.95 -12.77 21.76
CA TYR A 450 -16.61 -13.16 22.17
C TYR A 450 -15.65 -11.96 22.28
N ARG A 451 -15.54 -11.11 21.25
CA ARG A 451 -14.69 -9.90 21.27
C ARG A 451 -15.14 -8.84 22.29
N ASN A 452 -16.41 -8.87 22.74
CA ASN A 452 -16.93 -8.02 23.82
C ASN A 452 -16.73 -8.62 25.23
N GLN A 453 -16.37 -9.90 25.36
CA GLN A 453 -16.07 -10.56 26.64
C GLN A 453 -14.56 -10.64 26.88
N GLU A 454 -13.78 -10.93 25.84
CA GLU A 454 -12.32 -11.05 25.92
C GLU A 454 -11.62 -9.73 25.55
N HIS A 455 -10.98 -9.10 26.54
CA HIS A 455 -10.33 -7.79 26.41
C HIS A 455 -9.09 -7.80 25.48
N VAL A 456 -8.57 -8.98 25.08
CA VAL A 456 -7.37 -9.11 24.23
C VAL A 456 -7.52 -10.29 23.24
N VAL A 457 -8.41 -10.13 22.27
CA VAL A 457 -8.51 -11.02 21.09
C VAL A 457 -7.31 -10.81 20.16
N ARG A 458 -6.72 -11.90 19.62
CA ARG A 458 -5.50 -11.82 18.77
C ARG A 458 -5.73 -12.18 17.30
N VAL A 459 -6.99 -12.35 16.91
CA VAL A 459 -7.43 -12.85 15.60
C VAL A 459 -8.52 -11.97 15.00
N THR A 460 -8.57 -11.92 13.67
CA THR A 460 -9.54 -11.06 12.96
C THR A 460 -10.99 -11.51 13.21
N MET A 461 -11.94 -10.58 13.11
CA MET A 461 -13.38 -10.89 13.12
C MET A 461 -13.79 -11.86 12.00
N SER A 462 -13.11 -11.83 10.85
CA SER A 462 -13.32 -12.82 9.78
C SER A 462 -12.87 -14.22 10.20
N SER A 463 -11.80 -14.32 10.98
CA SER A 463 -11.31 -15.58 11.53
C SER A 463 -12.28 -16.16 12.55
N LEU A 464 -12.72 -15.35 13.53
CA LEU A 464 -13.73 -15.75 14.53
C LEU A 464 -15.03 -16.20 13.87
N ARG A 465 -15.60 -15.40 12.95
CA ARG A 465 -16.85 -15.73 12.26
C ARG A 465 -16.74 -17.01 11.43
N ALA A 466 -15.59 -17.28 10.80
CA ALA A 466 -15.34 -18.54 10.09
C ALA A 466 -15.21 -19.74 11.05
N TYR A 467 -14.53 -19.54 12.20
CA TYR A 467 -14.44 -20.55 13.25
C TYR A 467 -15.81 -20.89 13.85
N PHE A 468 -16.62 -19.92 14.27
CA PHE A 468 -17.97 -20.18 14.83
C PHE A 468 -18.91 -20.79 13.80
N LEU A 469 -18.86 -20.33 12.54
CA LEU A 469 -19.65 -20.91 11.45
C LEU A 469 -19.26 -22.37 11.14
N TRP A 470 -18.00 -22.76 11.39
CA TRP A 470 -17.55 -24.15 11.34
C TRP A 470 -17.97 -24.93 12.60
N HIS A 471 -17.49 -24.51 13.76
CA HIS A 471 -17.67 -25.15 15.06
C HIS A 471 -19.16 -25.41 15.38
N ASP A 472 -20.01 -24.39 15.25
CA ASP A 472 -21.42 -24.46 15.64
C ASP A 472 -22.32 -25.17 14.59
N ASN A 473 -21.75 -25.65 13.48
CA ASN A 473 -22.47 -26.31 12.38
C ASN A 473 -21.74 -27.56 11.89
N GLU A 474 -22.01 -28.72 12.51
CA GLU A 474 -21.43 -30.04 12.21
C GLU A 474 -21.50 -30.49 10.73
N GLY A 475 -22.36 -29.87 9.91
CA GLY A 475 -22.52 -30.17 8.48
C GLY A 475 -21.92 -29.15 7.51
N LEU A 476 -21.08 -28.22 7.96
CA LEU A 476 -20.47 -27.18 7.10
C LEU A 476 -18.96 -27.37 6.91
N THR A 477 -18.58 -27.89 5.73
CA THR A 477 -17.17 -27.99 5.31
C THR A 477 -16.56 -26.60 4.99
N PRO A 478 -15.22 -26.46 4.99
CA PRO A 478 -14.57 -25.20 4.62
C PRO A 478 -14.90 -24.67 3.21
N GLU A 479 -15.21 -25.52 2.21
CA GLU A 479 -15.73 -25.07 0.89
C GLU A 479 -17.09 -24.41 1.03
N SER A 480 -17.98 -25.06 1.79
CA SER A 480 -19.36 -24.60 2.00
C SER A 480 -19.36 -23.23 2.68
N ILE A 481 -18.49 -23.07 3.68
CA ILE A 481 -18.22 -21.80 4.36
C ILE A 481 -17.62 -20.76 3.41
N ALA A 482 -16.68 -21.15 2.55
CA ALA A 482 -16.05 -20.24 1.57
C ALA A 482 -17.06 -19.66 0.56
N VAL A 483 -18.14 -20.39 0.25
CA VAL A 483 -19.27 -19.91 -0.56
C VAL A 483 -20.24 -19.06 0.26
N LEU A 484 -20.61 -19.50 1.47
CA LEU A 484 -21.56 -18.79 2.34
C LEU A 484 -21.08 -17.40 2.79
N LEU A 485 -19.76 -17.22 2.94
CA LEU A 485 -19.19 -15.96 3.44
C LEU A 485 -19.10 -14.84 2.40
N ARG A 486 -19.05 -15.13 1.08
CA ARG A 486 -18.83 -14.09 0.05
C ARG A 486 -19.15 -14.57 -1.38
N THR A 487 -19.59 -13.63 -2.22
CA THR A 487 -19.59 -13.78 -3.70
C THR A 487 -18.60 -12.78 -4.31
N PRO A 488 -17.64 -13.20 -5.16
CA PRO A 488 -17.25 -14.58 -5.44
C PRO A 488 -16.71 -15.28 -4.18
N PRO A 489 -16.71 -16.63 -4.13
CA PRO A 489 -16.28 -17.38 -2.95
C PRO A 489 -14.85 -17.05 -2.51
N LEU A 490 -14.53 -17.40 -1.27
CA LEU A 490 -13.14 -17.46 -0.77
C LEU A 490 -12.44 -18.71 -1.31
N LYS A 491 -11.11 -18.80 -1.16
CA LYS A 491 -10.40 -20.07 -1.37
C LYS A 491 -10.57 -20.93 -0.10
N THR A 492 -10.77 -22.24 -0.24
CA THR A 492 -10.89 -23.18 0.89
C THR A 492 -9.74 -23.01 1.90
N ASN A 493 -8.50 -22.90 1.41
CA ASN A 493 -7.31 -22.73 2.24
C ASN A 493 -7.31 -21.43 3.06
N THR A 494 -8.05 -20.40 2.66
CA THR A 494 -8.25 -19.18 3.45
C THR A 494 -9.16 -19.46 4.66
N VAL A 495 -10.27 -20.17 4.45
CA VAL A 495 -11.18 -20.58 5.54
C VAL A 495 -10.50 -21.56 6.50
N VAL A 496 -9.73 -22.52 5.97
CA VAL A 496 -8.93 -23.47 6.75
C VAL A 496 -7.91 -22.72 7.62
N THR A 497 -7.16 -21.76 7.06
CA THR A 497 -6.24 -20.91 7.83
C THR A 497 -6.98 -20.11 8.91
N TYR A 498 -8.14 -19.53 8.60
CA TYR A 498 -8.97 -18.79 9.56
C TYR A 498 -9.41 -19.65 10.77
N ILE A 499 -9.88 -20.88 10.54
CA ILE A 499 -10.28 -21.81 11.61
C ILE A 499 -9.06 -22.19 12.48
N LEU A 500 -7.95 -22.56 11.84
CA LEU A 500 -6.72 -22.99 12.54
C LEU A 500 -6.06 -21.86 13.34
N ASP A 501 -6.10 -20.63 12.85
CA ASP A 501 -5.52 -19.47 13.53
C ASP A 501 -6.30 -19.10 14.81
N VAL A 502 -7.63 -19.25 14.82
CA VAL A 502 -8.43 -19.10 16.05
C VAL A 502 -8.08 -20.17 17.07
N ILE A 503 -8.09 -21.45 16.67
CA ILE A 503 -7.76 -22.58 17.55
C ILE A 503 -6.33 -22.46 18.11
N THR A 504 -5.38 -21.97 17.31
CA THR A 504 -3.97 -21.85 17.71
C THR A 504 -3.70 -20.63 18.59
N SER A 505 -4.34 -19.48 18.31
CA SER A 505 -4.03 -18.19 18.95
C SER A 505 -4.88 -17.91 20.19
N GLU A 506 -6.18 -18.21 20.11
CA GLU A 506 -7.16 -18.00 21.16
C GLU A 506 -7.39 -19.25 22.03
N LYS A 507 -6.94 -20.43 21.55
CA LYS A 507 -7.12 -21.74 22.21
C LYS A 507 -8.59 -22.15 22.41
N LEU A 508 -9.46 -21.73 21.50
CA LEU A 508 -10.86 -22.13 21.50
C LEU A 508 -11.02 -23.66 21.27
N PRO A 509 -12.10 -24.27 21.80
CA PRO A 509 -12.33 -25.71 21.71
C PRO A 509 -12.49 -26.19 20.27
N TYR A 510 -12.22 -27.47 20.04
CA TYR A 510 -12.44 -28.11 18.75
C TYR A 510 -12.62 -29.62 18.94
N GLU A 511 -13.34 -30.25 18.01
CA GLU A 511 -13.44 -31.70 17.93
C GLU A 511 -12.25 -32.27 17.14
N LYS A 512 -11.47 -33.18 17.73
CA LYS A 512 -10.23 -33.71 17.12
C LYS A 512 -10.49 -34.40 15.77
N THR A 513 -11.47 -35.32 15.75
CA THR A 513 -11.97 -36.06 14.59
C THR A 513 -12.34 -35.12 13.44
N ARG A 514 -13.24 -34.17 13.72
CA ARG A 514 -13.70 -33.20 12.72
C ARG A 514 -12.61 -32.27 12.22
N LEU A 515 -11.72 -31.78 13.10
CA LEU A 515 -10.56 -30.98 12.69
C LEU A 515 -9.65 -31.78 11.74
N ARG A 516 -9.39 -33.04 12.07
CA ARG A 516 -8.57 -33.96 11.27
C ARG A 516 -9.15 -34.20 9.88
N GLU A 517 -10.47 -34.41 9.79
CA GLU A 517 -11.15 -34.88 8.58
C GLU A 517 -11.68 -33.75 7.69
N GLU A 518 -12.13 -32.62 8.25
CA GLU A 518 -12.64 -31.47 7.47
C GLU A 518 -11.62 -30.36 7.23
N VAL A 519 -10.58 -30.23 8.08
CA VAL A 519 -9.72 -29.02 8.08
C VAL A 519 -8.26 -29.37 7.75
N LEU A 520 -7.67 -30.36 8.41
CA LEU A 520 -6.28 -30.76 8.18
C LEU A 520 -6.06 -31.41 6.80
N VAL A 521 -7.09 -32.03 6.21
CA VAL A 521 -7.04 -32.64 4.86
C VAL A 521 -6.55 -31.63 3.80
N HIS A 522 -7.03 -30.39 3.85
CA HIS A 522 -6.72 -29.34 2.88
C HIS A 522 -5.34 -28.70 3.07
N LEU A 523 -4.67 -28.92 4.22
CA LEU A 523 -3.32 -28.43 4.44
C LEU A 523 -2.30 -29.22 3.60
N SER A 524 -1.43 -28.50 2.89
CA SER A 524 -0.27 -29.11 2.23
C SER A 524 0.66 -29.77 3.26
N PRO A 525 1.42 -30.82 2.89
CA PRO A 525 2.38 -31.46 3.81
C PRO A 525 3.38 -30.47 4.43
N GLN A 526 3.84 -29.49 3.65
CA GLN A 526 4.76 -28.44 4.12
C GLN A 526 4.11 -27.54 5.18
N THR A 527 2.80 -27.26 5.05
CA THR A 527 2.05 -26.45 6.01
C THR A 527 1.78 -27.21 7.32
N ARG A 528 1.51 -28.52 7.24
CA ARG A 528 1.28 -29.38 8.43
C ARG A 528 2.50 -29.44 9.36
N TYR A 529 3.71 -29.48 8.79
CA TYR A 529 4.96 -29.46 9.56
C TYR A 529 5.46 -28.05 9.93
N SER A 530 4.67 -27.00 9.69
CA SER A 530 5.00 -25.65 10.17
C SER A 530 4.98 -25.60 11.70
N ASN A 531 5.99 -24.95 12.30
CA ASN A 531 6.06 -24.73 13.75
C ASN A 531 4.81 -24.04 14.34
N LYS A 532 4.01 -23.33 13.54
CA LYS A 532 2.74 -22.71 13.97
C LYS A 532 1.66 -23.76 14.27
N PHE A 533 1.57 -24.82 13.48
CA PHE A 533 0.46 -25.78 13.53
C PHE A 533 0.86 -27.20 13.95
N ARG A 534 2.16 -27.53 13.96
CA ARG A 534 2.67 -28.87 14.26
C ARG A 534 2.03 -29.50 15.51
N ALA A 535 2.02 -28.79 16.64
CA ALA A 535 1.45 -29.30 17.90
C ALA A 535 -0.08 -29.54 17.84
N LEU A 536 -0.79 -28.81 16.99
CA LEU A 536 -2.23 -28.99 16.76
C LEU A 536 -2.49 -30.20 15.83
N VAL A 537 -1.60 -30.43 14.86
CA VAL A 537 -1.64 -31.63 14.00
C VAL A 537 -1.32 -32.88 14.80
N GLU A 538 -0.25 -32.85 15.62
CA GLU A 538 0.13 -33.94 16.54
C GLU A 538 -1.02 -34.29 17.49
N ALA A 539 -1.57 -33.29 18.19
CA ALA A 539 -2.69 -33.50 19.12
C ALA A 539 -3.99 -34.01 18.44
N ALA A 540 -4.18 -33.78 17.14
CA ALA A 540 -5.31 -34.30 16.37
C ALA A 540 -5.03 -35.68 15.72
N GLN A 541 -3.80 -36.19 15.81
CA GLN A 541 -3.41 -37.53 15.35
C GLN A 541 -3.32 -38.54 16.50
N GLU A 542 -2.91 -38.12 17.70
CA GLU A 542 -2.80 -38.98 18.90
C GLU A 542 -4.09 -39.77 19.25
N SER A 543 -5.27 -39.27 18.86
CA SER A 543 -6.55 -39.96 19.11
C SER A 543 -6.79 -41.22 18.26
N GLU A 544 -5.80 -41.68 17.49
CA GLU A 544 -5.83 -42.94 16.73
C GLU A 544 -5.15 -44.11 17.48
N GLU A 545 -4.48 -43.87 18.62
CA GLU A 545 -3.80 -44.92 19.43
C GLU A 545 -4.58 -45.36 20.70
N GLU A 546 -5.75 -44.77 21.00
CA GLU A 546 -6.57 -45.09 22.20
C GLU A 546 -7.93 -45.80 21.88
N LEU A 547 -8.06 -46.46 20.72
CA LEU A 547 -9.28 -47.18 20.28
C LEU A 547 -9.02 -48.64 19.85
#